data_AF-A0A351ZZC8-F1
#
_entry.id   AF-A0A351ZZC8-F1
#
_cell.length_a   1.000
_cell.length_b   1.000
_cell.length_c   1.000
_cell.angle_alpha   90.00
_cell.angle_beta   90.00
_cell.angle_gamma   90.00
#
_symmetry.space_group_name_H-M   'P 1'
#
loop_
_entity.id
_entity.type
_entity.pdbx_description
1 polymer ?
#
loop_
_entity_poly.entity_id
_entity_poly.type
_entity_poly.pdbx_seq_one_letter_code
_entity_poly.pdbx_strand_id
1 'polypeptide(L)'
;VDAKQLRMWTLTWPLPEGCDSVRAVQVADNRVTRLTSYAYPQRRTRSLAVKNRGIDFGLVNVGDNATTTVTVSAPNATVTISDIQLTIGSGFEVVSMPPLPAVLTAGRSLSFDVRYTAVSTDANYDILRFTSDA
;
A
#
# COMPACT_ATOMS: atom_id res chain seq x y z
N VAL A 1 -40.23 30.13 -30.67
CA VAL A 1 -39.04 29.83 -31.50
C VAL A 1 -38.21 28.81 -30.72
N ASP A 2 -37.89 27.72 -31.39
CA ASP A 2 -37.41 26.42 -30.90
C ASP A 2 -36.19 26.49 -29.97
N ALA A 3 -36.28 25.99 -28.74
CA ALA A 3 -35.15 25.92 -27.80
C ALA A 3 -34.31 24.66 -28.08
N LYS A 4 -33.57 24.66 -29.19
CA LYS A 4 -32.65 23.58 -29.58
C LYS A 4 -31.27 23.78 -28.95
N GLN A 5 -31.14 23.67 -27.62
CA GLN A 5 -29.81 23.63 -26.99
C GLN A 5 -29.65 22.46 -26.02
N LEU A 6 -28.62 21.66 -26.26
CA LEU A 6 -28.14 20.61 -25.37
C LEU A 6 -27.52 21.27 -24.14
N ARG A 7 -28.22 21.23 -22.99
CA ARG A 7 -27.77 21.88 -21.74
C ARG A 7 -26.58 21.19 -21.06
N MET A 8 -26.21 20.00 -21.52
CA MET A 8 -25.07 19.25 -21.00
C MET A 8 -24.66 18.23 -22.06
N TRP A 9 -23.37 18.11 -22.32
CA TRP A 9 -22.83 17.06 -23.18
C TRP A 9 -21.60 16.45 -22.52
N THR A 10 -21.52 15.12 -22.59
CA THR A 10 -20.44 14.32 -21.99
C THR A 10 -19.69 13.64 -23.13
N LEU A 11 -18.40 13.89 -23.22
CA LEU A 11 -17.52 13.23 -24.19
C LEU A 11 -16.71 12.16 -23.45
N THR A 12 -16.97 10.90 -23.76
CA THR A 12 -16.25 9.73 -23.24
C THR A 12 -15.58 9.00 -24.40
N TRP A 13 -14.30 8.68 -24.25
CA TRP A 13 -13.56 7.87 -25.21
C TRP A 13 -13.30 6.48 -24.61
N PRO A 14 -13.54 5.39 -25.38
CA PRO A 14 -13.20 4.04 -24.95
C PRO A 14 -11.67 3.90 -24.90
N LEU A 15 -11.19 3.25 -23.86
CA LEU A 15 -9.76 3.04 -23.64
C LEU A 15 -9.30 1.69 -24.20
N PRO A 16 -7.99 1.52 -24.45
CA PRO A 16 -7.41 0.21 -24.72
C PRO A 16 -7.76 -0.78 -23.60
N GLU A 17 -7.95 -2.04 -23.97
CA GLU A 17 -8.33 -3.10 -23.03
C GLU A 17 -7.43 -3.10 -21.79
N GLY A 18 -8.04 -2.93 -20.62
CA GLY A 18 -7.35 -2.98 -19.34
C GLY A 18 -7.18 -1.65 -18.61
N CYS A 19 -7.70 -0.52 -19.12
CA CYS A 19 -7.69 0.77 -18.41
C CYS A 19 -9.12 1.26 -18.09
N ASP A 20 -9.52 1.25 -16.81
CA ASP A 20 -10.71 1.96 -16.34
C ASP A 20 -10.34 3.38 -15.88
N SER A 21 -9.98 4.27 -16.81
CA SER A 21 -9.82 5.70 -16.49
C SER A 21 -10.95 6.51 -17.11
N VAL A 22 -11.77 7.16 -16.29
CA VAL A 22 -12.74 8.11 -16.83
C VAL A 22 -12.04 9.46 -16.93
N ARG A 23 -11.62 9.86 -18.13
CA ARG A 23 -11.38 11.28 -18.42
C ARG A 23 -12.71 11.88 -18.84
N ALA A 24 -13.51 12.35 -17.89
CA ALA A 24 -14.73 13.07 -18.21
C ALA A 24 -14.45 14.58 -18.13
N VAL A 25 -14.76 15.29 -19.21
CA VAL A 25 -14.94 16.73 -19.17
C VAL A 25 -16.43 16.98 -19.13
N GLN A 26 -16.94 17.45 -18.00
CA GLN A 26 -18.31 17.93 -17.90
C GLN A 26 -18.32 19.43 -18.16
N VAL A 27 -19.13 19.86 -19.11
CA VAL A 27 -19.35 21.29 -19.41
C VAL A 27 -20.81 21.61 -19.14
N ALA A 28 -21.04 22.50 -18.18
CA ALA A 28 -22.37 23.00 -17.81
C ALA A 28 -22.27 24.53 -17.59
N ASP A 29 -23.20 25.29 -18.19
CA ASP A 29 -23.31 26.76 -18.05
C ASP A 29 -21.95 27.52 -18.08
N ASN A 30 -21.18 27.29 -19.15
CA ASN A 30 -19.87 27.92 -19.40
C ASN A 30 -18.78 27.62 -18.35
N ARG A 31 -18.98 26.63 -17.47
CA ARG A 31 -17.97 26.09 -16.57
C ARG A 31 -17.51 24.72 -17.04
N VAL A 32 -16.20 24.56 -17.13
CA VAL A 32 -15.53 23.30 -17.44
C VAL A 32 -15.07 22.68 -16.14
N THR A 33 -15.68 21.57 -15.72
CA THR A 33 -15.22 20.79 -14.57
C THR A 33 -14.41 19.61 -15.09
N ARG A 34 -13.09 19.67 -14.89
CA ARG A 34 -12.18 18.55 -15.14
C ARG A 34 -12.11 17.68 -13.88
N LEU A 35 -12.66 16.47 -13.95
CA LEU A 35 -12.47 15.48 -12.90
C LEU A 35 -11.24 14.65 -13.25
N THR A 36 -10.20 14.73 -12.41
CA THR A 36 -9.00 13.90 -12.54
C THR A 36 -8.91 12.99 -11.33
N SER A 37 -9.32 11.73 -11.48
CA SER A 37 -9.04 10.68 -10.50
C SER A 37 -8.14 9.63 -11.13
N TYR A 38 -7.01 9.34 -10.50
CA TYR A 38 -6.10 8.29 -10.94
C TYR A 38 -6.49 6.99 -10.24
N ALA A 39 -7.21 6.10 -10.95
CA ALA A 39 -7.45 4.74 -10.49
C ALA A 39 -6.68 3.81 -11.42
N TYR A 40 -5.64 3.16 -10.90
CA TYR A 40 -4.90 2.13 -11.64
C TYR A 40 -5.77 0.88 -11.76
N PRO A 41 -5.80 0.20 -12.92
CA PRO A 41 -6.46 -1.09 -13.07
C PRO A 41 -5.68 -2.13 -12.26
N GLN A 42 -6.06 -2.28 -10.99
CA GLN A 42 -5.32 -3.07 -10.01
C GLN A 42 -5.13 -4.54 -10.42
N ARG A 43 -5.93 -5.08 -11.36
CA ARG A 43 -6.01 -6.51 -11.67
C ARG A 43 -4.80 -7.12 -12.39
N ARG A 44 -3.81 -6.34 -12.87
CA ARG A 44 -2.59 -6.88 -13.53
C ARG A 44 -1.28 -6.31 -13.00
N THR A 45 -1.29 -5.39 -12.05
CA THR A 45 -0.08 -4.87 -11.43
C THR A 45 0.25 -5.68 -10.19
N ARG A 46 1.46 -6.25 -10.14
CA ARG A 46 1.98 -6.80 -8.90
C ARG A 46 2.14 -5.65 -7.90
N SER A 47 1.71 -5.91 -6.68
CA SER A 47 1.68 -4.89 -5.63
C SER A 47 1.74 -5.58 -4.28
N LEU A 48 2.58 -5.08 -3.39
CA LEU A 48 2.66 -5.51 -2.00
C LEU A 48 2.14 -4.37 -1.11
N ALA A 49 1.10 -4.65 -0.35
CA ALA A 49 0.48 -3.70 0.57
C ALA A 49 0.79 -4.08 2.01
N VAL A 50 1.43 -3.17 2.74
CA VAL A 50 1.67 -3.30 4.18
C VAL A 50 0.47 -2.73 4.93
N LYS A 51 -0.12 -3.52 5.83
CA LYS A 51 -1.29 -3.11 6.62
C LYS A 51 -0.95 -2.08 7.68
N ASN A 52 0.22 -2.21 8.30
CA ASN A 52 0.67 -1.36 9.40
C ASN A 52 1.56 -0.24 8.83
N ARG A 53 1.02 0.96 8.63
CA ARG A 53 1.79 2.14 8.19
C ARG A 53 2.39 2.84 9.41
N GLY A 54 3.49 2.28 9.91
CA GLY A 54 4.08 2.68 11.18
C GLY A 54 3.60 1.77 12.31
N ILE A 55 4.54 1.32 13.13
CA ILE A 55 4.30 0.45 14.27
C ILE A 55 4.73 1.24 15.49
N ASP A 56 3.80 1.48 16.40
CA ASP A 56 4.09 2.07 17.70
C ASP A 56 4.09 0.95 18.73
N PHE A 57 5.23 0.80 19.42
CA PHE A 57 5.41 -0.17 20.50
C PHE A 57 4.98 0.40 21.86
N GLY A 58 4.66 1.70 21.92
CA GLY A 58 4.33 2.41 23.15
C GLY A 58 5.55 2.66 24.04
N LEU A 59 5.28 2.92 25.32
CA LEU A 59 6.31 3.07 26.34
C LEU A 59 6.79 1.68 26.79
N VAL A 60 8.02 1.33 26.42
CA VAL A 60 8.69 0.09 26.84
C VAL A 60 9.78 0.45 27.84
N ASN A 61 9.79 -0.15 29.03
CA ASN A 61 10.84 0.13 30.01
C ASN A 61 12.18 -0.45 29.54
N VAL A 62 13.28 0.17 29.94
CA VAL A 62 14.62 -0.33 29.62
C VAL A 62 14.80 -1.76 30.14
N GLY A 63 15.17 -2.68 29.24
CA GLY A 63 15.29 -4.12 29.53
C GLY A 63 14.03 -4.94 29.25
N ASP A 64 12.87 -4.29 29.11
CA ASP A 64 11.64 -4.94 28.66
C ASP A 64 11.59 -5.04 27.13
N ASN A 65 10.68 -5.88 26.65
CA ASN A 65 10.39 -6.02 25.23
C ASN A 65 8.90 -5.86 24.92
N ALA A 66 8.61 -5.35 23.73
CA ALA A 66 7.28 -5.27 23.16
C ALA A 66 7.27 -5.92 21.79
N THR A 67 6.23 -6.70 21.51
CA THR A 67 6.10 -7.43 20.24
C THR A 67 4.84 -6.96 19.52
N THR A 68 4.96 -6.70 18.22
CA THR A 68 3.84 -6.33 17.35
C THR A 68 3.83 -7.17 16.09
N THR A 69 2.64 -7.59 15.68
CA THR A 69 2.42 -8.30 14.43
C THR A 69 2.30 -7.32 13.26
N VAL A 70 3.11 -7.59 12.23
CA VAL A 70 3.11 -6.89 10.95
C VAL A 70 2.43 -7.78 9.91
N THR A 71 1.45 -7.23 9.21
CA THR A 71 0.78 -7.94 8.12
C THR A 71 1.09 -7.28 6.78
N VAL A 72 1.55 -8.08 5.82
CA VAL A 72 1.72 -7.70 4.42
C VAL A 72 0.77 -8.51 3.56
N SER A 73 0.28 -7.93 2.47
CA SER A 73 -0.74 -8.54 1.63
C SER A 73 -0.46 -8.29 0.16
N ALA A 74 -0.81 -9.26 -0.68
CA ALA A 74 -0.67 -9.18 -2.13
C ALA A 74 -2.08 -9.07 -2.74
N PRO A 75 -2.68 -7.87 -2.83
CA PRO A 75 -4.10 -7.73 -3.14
C PRO A 75 -4.51 -8.25 -4.53
N ASN A 76 -3.64 -8.11 -5.53
CA ASN A 76 -4.06 -8.26 -6.92
C ASN A 76 -3.29 -9.28 -7.76
N ALA A 77 -2.06 -9.61 -7.38
CA ALA A 77 -1.23 -10.56 -8.10
C ALA A 77 -0.36 -11.36 -7.13
N THR A 78 0.15 -12.49 -7.58
CA THR A 78 1.14 -13.24 -6.82
C THR A 78 2.44 -12.45 -6.75
N VAL A 79 2.97 -12.28 -5.55
CA VAL A 79 4.21 -11.55 -5.25
C VAL A 79 5.14 -12.46 -4.47
N THR A 80 6.41 -12.47 -4.85
CA THR A 80 7.49 -13.15 -4.15
C THR A 80 8.26 -12.11 -3.33
N ILE A 81 8.30 -12.31 -2.02
CA ILE A 81 9.15 -11.55 -1.11
C ILE A 81 10.47 -12.31 -1.01
N SER A 82 11.54 -11.71 -1.51
CA SER A 82 12.86 -12.30 -1.53
C SER A 82 13.64 -12.02 -0.25
N ASP A 83 13.38 -10.87 0.38
CA ASP A 83 14.16 -10.42 1.52
C ASP A 83 13.35 -9.50 2.44
N ILE A 84 13.60 -9.59 3.75
CA ILE A 84 13.01 -8.74 4.80
C ILE A 84 14.12 -8.39 5.78
N GLN A 85 14.43 -7.09 5.89
CA GLN A 85 15.56 -6.62 6.69
C GLN A 85 15.21 -5.36 7.46
N LEU A 86 15.79 -5.25 8.65
CA LEU A 86 15.83 -4.02 9.44
C LEU A 86 17.10 -3.24 9.05
N THR A 87 17.00 -1.92 8.94
CA THR A 87 18.08 -1.08 8.41
C THR A 87 19.12 -0.76 9.49
N ILE A 88 18.67 -0.57 10.73
CA ILE A 88 19.51 -0.13 11.84
C ILE A 88 19.73 -1.27 12.85
N GLY A 89 18.70 -2.04 13.18
CA GLY A 89 18.75 -3.15 14.12
C GLY A 89 18.97 -2.73 15.58
N SER A 90 18.73 -1.46 15.95
CA SER A 90 18.97 -0.96 17.31
C SER A 90 17.87 -1.39 18.28
N GLY A 91 17.92 -2.65 18.72
CA GLY A 91 16.93 -3.24 19.63
C GLY A 91 15.67 -3.78 18.94
N PHE A 92 15.57 -3.66 17.61
CA PHE A 92 14.51 -4.27 16.82
C PHE A 92 14.96 -5.62 16.26
N GLU A 93 14.09 -6.63 16.36
CA GLU A 93 14.33 -7.98 15.88
C GLU A 93 13.06 -8.55 15.25
N VAL A 94 13.19 -9.29 14.15
CA VAL A 94 12.07 -10.03 13.56
C VAL A 94 12.06 -11.43 14.15
N VAL A 95 11.12 -11.71 15.06
CA VAL A 95 11.09 -12.95 15.85
C VAL A 95 10.40 -14.09 15.10
N SER A 96 9.40 -13.78 14.26
CA SER A 96 8.68 -14.77 13.46
C SER A 96 8.93 -14.59 11.98
N MET A 97 10.21 -14.57 11.59
CA MET A 97 10.59 -14.40 10.19
C MET A 97 10.00 -15.53 9.33
N PRO A 98 9.22 -15.21 8.28
CA PRO A 98 8.72 -16.20 7.35
C PRO A 98 9.88 -16.83 6.56
N PRO A 99 9.75 -18.07 6.07
CA PRO A 99 10.77 -18.67 5.22
C PRO A 99 10.89 -17.88 3.91
N LEU A 100 12.06 -17.30 3.66
CA LEU A 100 12.35 -16.53 2.45
C LEU A 100 13.14 -17.39 1.44
N PRO A 101 12.85 -17.30 0.13
CA PRO A 101 11.83 -16.44 -0.49
C PRO A 101 10.39 -16.93 -0.23
N ALA A 102 9.51 -16.01 0.18
CA ALA A 102 8.10 -16.30 0.49
C ALA A 102 7.20 -15.89 -0.68
N VAL A 103 6.36 -16.81 -1.16
CA VAL A 103 5.40 -16.54 -2.25
C VAL A 103 4.02 -16.25 -1.67
N LEU A 104 3.55 -14.99 -1.79
CA LEU A 104 2.16 -14.61 -1.50
C LEU A 104 1.33 -14.70 -2.77
N THR A 105 0.33 -15.57 -2.78
CA THR A 105 -0.66 -15.62 -3.87
C THR A 105 -1.60 -14.41 -3.83
N ALA A 106 -2.18 -14.06 -4.99
CA ALA A 106 -3.14 -12.94 -5.07
C ALA A 106 -4.29 -13.09 -4.06
N GLY A 107 -4.59 -12.03 -3.34
CA GLY A 107 -5.57 -11.97 -2.25
C GLY A 107 -5.09 -12.57 -0.92
N ARG A 108 -3.86 -13.10 -0.83
CA ARG A 108 -3.31 -13.61 0.44
C ARG A 108 -2.52 -12.56 1.20
N SER A 109 -2.38 -12.83 2.50
CA SER A 109 -1.61 -12.03 3.44
C SER A 109 -0.62 -12.92 4.18
N LEU A 110 0.50 -12.33 4.57
CA LEU A 110 1.54 -12.92 5.39
C LEU A 110 1.68 -12.04 6.63
N SER A 111 1.70 -12.67 7.80
CA SER A 111 1.89 -11.99 9.08
C SER A 111 3.15 -12.52 9.74
N PHE A 112 3.89 -11.64 10.38
CA PHE A 112 5.07 -11.96 11.17
C PHE A 112 5.21 -10.97 12.32
N ASP A 113 5.96 -11.36 13.34
CA ASP A 113 6.11 -10.58 14.56
C ASP A 113 7.48 -9.89 14.59
N VAL A 114 7.44 -8.60 14.94
CA VAL A 114 8.60 -7.76 15.19
C VAL A 114 8.62 -7.42 16.67
N ARG A 115 9.76 -7.64 17.31
CA ARG A 115 10.01 -7.33 18.72
C ARG A 115 10.95 -6.15 18.82
N TYR A 116 10.59 -5.21 19.67
CA TYR A 116 11.45 -4.13 20.12
C TYR A 116 11.89 -4.41 21.56
N THR A 117 13.18 -4.30 21.83
CA THR A 117 13.79 -4.38 23.16
C THR A 117 14.40 -3.02 23.47
N ALA A 118 13.89 -2.35 24.51
CA ALA A 118 14.36 -1.02 24.86
C ALA A 118 15.75 -1.10 25.51
N VAL A 119 16.75 -0.52 24.84
CA VAL A 119 18.15 -0.46 25.32
C VAL A 119 18.50 0.86 25.99
N SER A 120 17.72 1.91 25.76
CA SER A 120 17.81 3.20 26.44
C SER A 120 16.42 3.81 26.62
N THR A 121 16.33 4.91 27.36
CA THR A 121 15.10 5.69 27.52
C THR A 121 14.79 6.59 26.33
N ASP A 122 15.67 6.62 25.32
CA ASP A 122 15.52 7.45 24.14
C ASP A 122 14.62 6.77 23.11
N ALA A 123 13.96 7.56 22.27
CA ALA A 123 13.17 7.02 21.18
C ALA A 123 14.08 6.37 20.12
N ASN A 124 14.07 5.05 20.02
CA ASN A 124 14.72 4.31 18.94
C ASN A 124 13.76 4.20 17.74
N TYR A 125 14.31 4.36 16.54
CA TYR A 125 13.58 4.19 15.29
C TYR A 125 14.34 3.24 14.38
N ASP A 126 13.62 2.48 13.57
CA ASP A 126 14.20 1.62 12.55
C ASP A 126 13.28 1.56 11.32
N ILE A 127 13.84 1.15 10.19
CA ILE A 127 13.17 1.01 8.91
C ILE A 127 13.16 -0.47 8.54
N LEU A 128 11.96 -1.03 8.47
CA LEU A 128 11.71 -2.37 7.95
C LEU A 128 11.58 -2.32 6.43
N ARG A 129 12.53 -2.96 5.74
CA ARG A 129 12.63 -2.99 4.27
C ARG A 129 12.23 -4.36 3.74
N PHE A 130 11.41 -4.35 2.70
CA PHE A 130 10.98 -5.54 1.98
C PHE A 130 11.53 -5.48 0.55
N THR A 131 12.15 -6.57 0.10
CA THR A 131 12.54 -6.74 -1.30
C THR A 131 11.58 -7.74 -1.93
N SER A 132 10.81 -7.31 -2.93
CA SER A 132 9.83 -8.15 -3.62
C SER A 132 9.84 -7.95 -5.14
N ASP A 133 9.28 -8.89 -5.88
CA ASP A 133 9.14 -8.87 -7.35
C ASP A 133 7.86 -8.15 -7.86
N ALA A 134 7.30 -7.27 -7.01
CA ALA A 134 6.10 -6.49 -7.28
C ALA A 134 6.39 -5.21 -8.06
#